data_AF-A0A7C1KL42-F1
#
_entry.id   AF-A0A7C1KL42-F1
#
_cell.length_a   1.000
_cell.length_b   1.000
_cell.length_c   1.000
_cell.angle_alpha   90.00
_cell.angle_beta   90.00
_cell.angle_gamma   90.00
#
_symmetry.space_group_name_H-M   'P 1'
#
loop_
_entity.id
_entity.type
_entity.pdbx_description
1 polymer ?
#
loop_
_entity_poly.entity_id
_entity_poly.type
_entity_poly.pdbx_seq_one_letter_code
_entity_poly.pdbx_strand_id
1 'polypeptide(L)' 'MTVVIEFQLYREKLHIHHIDYNKQNNDFSNLISLCRSCHAQTNFSKDNWTDYFQNKTGAI' A
#
# COMPACT_ATOMS: atom_id res chain seq x y z
N MET A 1 24.13 -30.62 -16.08
CA MET A 1 23.00 -31.19 -15.31
C MET A 1 23.15 -30.70 -13.88
N THR A 2 22.41 -29.74 -13.36
CA THR A 2 21.29 -28.93 -13.86
C THR A 2 21.37 -27.68 -12.99
N VAL A 3 21.42 -26.49 -13.59
CA VAL A 3 21.32 -25.23 -12.83
C VAL A 3 19.89 -25.18 -12.33
N VAL A 4 19.65 -25.66 -11.11
CA VAL A 4 18.43 -25.33 -10.37
C VAL A 4 18.58 -23.88 -9.95
N ILE A 5 18.25 -23.00 -10.89
CA ILE A 5 17.92 -21.61 -10.61
C ILE A 5 16.75 -21.70 -9.64
N GLU A 6 17.05 -21.67 -8.34
CA GLU A 6 16.05 -21.38 -7.31
C GLU A 6 15.52 -19.98 -7.62
N PHE A 7 14.52 -19.91 -8.50
CA PHE A 7 13.64 -18.76 -8.58
C PHE A 7 12.88 -18.73 -7.26
N GLN A 8 13.54 -18.19 -6.22
CA GLN A 8 12.88 -17.79 -5.00
C GLN A 8 11.85 -16.73 -5.38
N LEU A 9 10.59 -17.16 -5.46
CA LEU A 9 9.44 -16.30 -5.61
C LEU A 9 9.42 -15.34 -4.41
N TYR A 10 9.96 -14.14 -4.59
CA TYR A 10 9.96 -13.10 -3.57
C TYR A 10 8.53 -12.57 -3.40
N ARG A 11 7.71 -13.28 -2.62
CA ARG A 11 6.36 -12.82 -2.24
C ARG A 11 6.47 -11.83 -1.09
N GLU A 12 6.73 -10.58 -1.41
CA GLU A 12 6.61 -9.51 -0.42
C GLU A 12 5.14 -9.36 -0.02
N LYS A 13 4.85 -9.33 1.30
CA LYS A 13 3.49 -9.14 1.79
C LYS A 13 3.07 -7.70 1.60
N LEU A 14 1.94 -7.48 0.93
CA LEU A 14 1.30 -6.17 0.88
C LEU A 14 0.51 -5.93 2.19
N HIS A 15 0.50 -4.68 2.63
CA HIS A 15 -0.20 -4.20 3.80
C HIS A 15 -1.43 -3.39 3.37
N ILE A 16 -2.52 -3.52 4.10
CA ILE A 16 -3.71 -2.68 3.93
C ILE A 16 -3.44 -1.35 4.61
N HIS A 17 -3.66 -0.26 3.88
CA HIS A 17 -3.53 1.11 4.35
C HIS A 17 -4.86 1.85 4.17
N HIS A 18 -5.26 2.59 5.20
CA HIS A 18 -6.41 3.51 5.15
C HIS A 18 -5.93 4.86 4.61
N ILE A 19 -6.49 5.31 3.49
CA ILE A 19 -6.10 6.55 2.79
C ILE A 19 -6.32 7.77 3.69
N ASP A 20 -7.43 7.81 4.43
CA ASP A 20 -7.76 8.86 5.40
C ASP A 20 -7.09 8.70 6.78
N TYR A 21 -6.27 7.66 6.97
CA TYR A 21 -5.64 7.27 8.24
C TYR A 21 -6.61 6.95 9.39
N ASN A 22 -7.91 6.87 9.14
CA ASN A 22 -8.92 6.46 10.10
C ASN A 22 -9.18 4.95 10.00
N LYS A 23 -8.63 4.21 10.97
CA LYS A 23 -8.73 2.74 11.02
C LYS A 23 -10.15 2.19 11.19
N GLN A 24 -11.13 3.06 11.52
CA GLN A 24 -12.54 2.67 11.63
C GLN A 24 -13.29 2.81 10.30
N ASN A 25 -12.74 3.58 9.34
CA ASN A 25 -13.33 3.76 8.02
C ASN A 25 -12.91 2.60 7.09
N ASN A 26 -13.70 1.52 7.09
CA ASN A 26 -13.43 0.31 6.31
C ASN A 26 -14.12 0.31 4.94
N ASP A 27 -14.48 1.47 4.39
CA ASP A 27 -14.95 1.55 3.00
C ASP A 27 -13.85 1.06 2.05
N PHE A 28 -14.19 0.21 1.09
CA PHE A 28 -13.23 -0.29 0.11
C PHE A 28 -12.61 0.83 -0.72
N SER A 29 -13.27 1.98 -0.92
CA SER A 29 -12.68 3.15 -1.56
C SER A 29 -11.53 3.75 -0.75
N ASN A 30 -11.59 3.65 0.57
CA ASN A 30 -10.60 4.20 1.50
C ASN A 30 -9.43 3.24 1.76
N LEU A 31 -9.45 2.02 1.21
CA LEU A 31 -8.41 1.01 1.44
C LEU A 31 -7.50 0.84 0.22
N ILE A 32 -6.19 0.84 0.45
CA ILE A 32 -5.18 0.56 -0.59
C ILE A 32 -4.15 -0.45 -0.10
N SER A 33 -3.70 -1.35 -0.99
CA SER A 33 -2.63 -2.30 -0.71
C SER A 33 -1.26 -1.69 -1.04
N LEU A 34 -0.37 -1.58 -0.05
CA LEU A 34 0.98 -1.02 -0.21
C LEU A 34 2.06 -2.05 0.15
N CYS A 35 3.20 -2.04 -0.54
CA CYS A 35 4.38 -2.77 -0.07
C CYS A 35 4.95 -2.15 1.21
N ARG A 36 5.88 -2.83 1.87
CA ARG A 36 6.43 -2.36 3.16
C ARG A 36 7.08 -0.98 3.04
N SER A 37 7.82 -0.72 1.97
CA SER A 37 8.52 0.54 1.77
C SER A 37 7.56 1.71 1.52
N CYS A 38 6.51 1.51 0.73
CA CYS A 38 5.48 2.53 0.51
C CYS A 38 4.67 2.78 1.78
N HIS A 39 4.26 1.72 2.50
CA HIS A 39 3.53 1.86 3.76
C HIS A 39 4.36 2.59 4.84
N ALA A 40 5.69 2.46 4.83
CA ALA A 40 6.55 3.21 5.72
C ALA A 40 6.60 4.70 5.37
N GLN A 41 6.67 5.03 4.08
CA GLN A 41 6.74 6.42 3.58
C GLN A 41 5.47 7.22 3.89
N THR A 42 4.31 6.59 3.74
CA THR A 42 3.02 7.27 3.96
C THR A 42 2.74 7.59 5.42
N ASN A 43 3.56 7.14 6.38
CA ASN A 43 3.39 7.55 7.78
C ASN A 43 3.77 9.03 8.03
N PHE A 44 4.50 9.66 7.10
CA PHE A 44 4.93 11.05 7.17
C PHE A 44 4.14 11.90 6.16
N SER A 45 3.85 13.16 6.47
CA SER A 45 3.12 14.09 5.58
C SER A 45 1.79 13.53 5.05
N LYS A 46 0.95 13.07 5.99
CA LYS A 46 -0.31 12.36 5.72
C LYS A 46 -1.23 13.10 4.75
N ASP A 47 -1.35 14.42 4.89
CA ASP A 47 -2.24 15.23 4.05
C ASP A 47 -1.84 15.15 2.57
N ASN A 48 -0.54 15.31 2.26
CA ASN A 48 -0.04 15.20 0.89
C ASN A 48 -0.29 13.81 0.28
N TRP A 49 -0.16 12.74 1.06
CA TRP A 49 -0.41 11.38 0.59
C TRP A 49 -1.89 11.08 0.44
N THR A 50 -2.72 11.60 1.34
CA THR A 50 -4.19 11.52 1.24
C THR A 50 -4.62 12.16 -0.07
N ASP A 51 -4.19 13.39 -0.35
CA ASP A 51 -4.47 14.10 -1.59
C ASP A 51 -3.94 13.34 -2.81
N TYR A 52 -2.72 12.81 -2.75
CA TYR A 52 -2.15 12.03 -3.84
C TYR A 52 -2.99 10.78 -4.17
N PHE A 53 -3.39 10.02 -3.14
CA PHE A 53 -4.18 8.81 -3.34
C PHE A 53 -5.58 9.14 -3.84
N GLN A 54 -6.28 10.10 -3.23
CA GLN A 54 -7.60 10.54 -3.66
C GLN A 54 -7.61 11.01 -5.13
N ASN A 55 -6.62 11.81 -5.54
CA ASN A 55 -6.51 12.25 -6.94
C ASN A 55 -6.23 11.09 -7.92
N LYS A 56 -5.53 10.05 -7.46
CA LYS A 56 -5.15 8.92 -8.33
C LYS A 56 -6.22 7.83 -8.43
N THR A 57 -6.96 7.58 -7.36
CA THR A 57 -7.96 6.50 -7.28
C THR A 57 -9.40 7.01 -7.39
N GLY A 58 -9.64 8.31 -7.21
CA GLY A 58 -10.98 8.87 -7.02
C GLY A 58 -11.60 8.48 -5.67
N ALA A 59 -10.77 8.06 -4.71
CA ALA A 59 -11.21 7.65 -3.38
C ALA A 59 -11.81 8.82 -2.57
N ILE A 60 -12.68 8.44 -1.64
CA ILE A 60 -13.39 9.29 -0.67
C ILE A 60 -13.32 8.63 0.70
#